data_AF-A0A9P7YD76-F1
#
_entry.id   AF-A0A9P7YD76-F1
#
_cell.length_a   1.000
_cell.length_b   1.000
_cell.length_c   1.000
_cell.angle_alpha   90.00
_cell.angle_beta   90.00
_cell.angle_gamma   90.00
#
_symmetry.space_group_name_H-M   'P 1'
#
loop_
_entity.id
_entity.type
_entity.pdbx_description
1 polymer ?
#
loop_
_entity_poly.entity_id
_entity_poly.type
_entity_poly.pdbx_seq_one_letter_code
_entity_poly.pdbx_strand_id
1 'polypeptide(L)'
;STIPISKLPPTSQERLVSSDSKTILYLAYGSNLSAETFKGARGIKPLSAVNVHVPNLALTFDLSGIPYTEPCFANTKYRDPENDPPKQSDYHKDRWHKGLIGVVYEVTPEDYRTVIATEGGGASYEDILVPCYPIQPGGKTVDPHPSGSPFQAHTLLMPPEKNFKRRTDPSYAQPSARYLKLITDGAEEHALPSEYLGFLYNIRPYTITTRKQKMGQVIFMGAWMPLIMALFGLGRVLADKDGKIPDWMATLMGFFFKVLWTTYDKIFKPMFGDGERTISKGEDDELGQENRW
;
A
#
# COMPACT_ATOMS: atom_id res chain seq x y z
N SER A 1 -26.81 -0.87 7.63
CA SER A 1 -26.19 -2.19 7.81
C SER A 1 -25.13 -2.44 6.76
N THR A 2 -23.86 -2.49 7.16
CA THR A 2 -22.76 -2.97 6.33
C THR A 2 -22.89 -4.48 6.13
N ILE A 3 -22.96 -4.94 4.88
CA ILE A 3 -22.97 -6.37 4.56
C ILE A 3 -21.57 -6.94 4.87
N PRO A 4 -21.43 -8.03 5.65
CA PRO A 4 -20.15 -8.71 5.88
C PRO A 4 -19.46 -9.08 4.56
N ILE A 5 -18.14 -9.00 4.45
CA ILE A 5 -17.41 -9.33 3.21
C ILE A 5 -17.72 -10.74 2.71
N SER A 6 -17.81 -11.72 3.62
CA SER A 6 -18.19 -13.11 3.32
C SER A 6 -19.58 -13.28 2.70
N LYS A 7 -20.42 -12.23 2.68
CA LYS A 7 -21.75 -12.23 2.07
C LYS A 7 -21.83 -11.43 0.77
N LEU A 8 -20.73 -10.84 0.29
CA LEU A 8 -20.72 -10.20 -1.01
C LEU A 8 -20.86 -11.28 -2.09
N PRO A 9 -21.77 -11.13 -3.05
CA PRO A 9 -21.85 -12.06 -4.17
C PRO A 9 -20.57 -11.96 -5.01
N PRO A 10 -20.08 -13.07 -5.58
CA PRO A 10 -19.04 -13.01 -6.59
C PRO A 10 -19.53 -12.22 -7.80
N THR A 11 -18.61 -11.52 -8.47
CA THR A 11 -18.89 -10.86 -9.74
C THR A 11 -19.23 -11.93 -10.79
N SER A 12 -20.36 -11.80 -11.49
CA SER A 12 -20.74 -12.77 -12.52
C SER A 12 -19.96 -12.54 -13.81
N GLN A 13 -19.83 -13.56 -14.64
CA GLN A 13 -19.08 -13.45 -15.89
C GLN A 13 -19.67 -12.36 -16.80
N GLU A 14 -21.00 -12.24 -16.91
CA GLU A 14 -21.63 -11.19 -17.72
C GLU A 14 -21.25 -9.78 -17.24
N ARG A 15 -21.11 -9.58 -15.92
CA ARG A 15 -20.69 -8.30 -15.35
C ARG A 15 -19.22 -7.98 -15.64
N LEU A 16 -18.34 -8.99 -15.68
CA LEU A 16 -16.92 -8.80 -15.98
C LEU A 16 -16.66 -8.34 -17.43
N VAL A 17 -17.56 -8.65 -18.36
CA VAL A 17 -17.46 -8.28 -19.79
C VAL A 17 -18.35 -7.09 -20.18
N SER A 18 -19.23 -6.62 -19.30
CA SER A 18 -20.15 -5.53 -19.60
C SER A 18 -19.42 -4.19 -19.70
N SER A 19 -19.54 -3.52 -20.85
CA SER A 19 -19.03 -2.16 -21.09
C SER A 19 -20.05 -1.06 -20.79
N ASP A 20 -21.27 -1.41 -20.40
CA ASP A 20 -22.30 -0.45 -19.98
C ASP A 20 -21.94 0.09 -18.58
N SER A 21 -21.42 1.32 -18.59
CA SER A 21 -20.63 2.02 -17.57
C SER A 21 -21.35 2.40 -16.26
N LYS A 22 -22.14 1.50 -15.65
CA LYS A 22 -22.82 1.79 -14.38
C LYS A 22 -21.95 1.56 -13.15
N THR A 23 -20.89 0.77 -13.28
CA THR A 23 -20.02 0.37 -12.18
C THR A 23 -18.56 0.41 -12.63
N ILE A 24 -17.64 0.44 -11.66
CA ILE A 24 -16.19 0.45 -11.89
C ILE A 24 -15.60 -0.77 -11.19
N LEU A 25 -14.73 -1.48 -11.89
CA LEU A 25 -13.95 -2.58 -11.33
C LEU A 25 -12.65 -2.00 -10.76
N TYR A 26 -12.51 -2.03 -9.44
CA TYR A 26 -11.35 -1.50 -8.71
C TYR A 26 -10.56 -2.62 -8.04
N LEU A 27 -9.31 -2.80 -8.45
CA LEU A 27 -8.36 -3.73 -7.86
C LEU A 27 -7.69 -3.12 -6.62
N ALA A 28 -8.00 -3.71 -5.47
CA ALA A 28 -7.34 -3.48 -4.19
C ALA A 28 -6.22 -4.50 -3.92
N TYR A 29 -5.10 -4.02 -3.38
CA TYR A 29 -3.94 -4.83 -3.01
C TYR A 29 -3.26 -4.42 -1.68
N GLY A 30 -3.71 -3.31 -1.09
CA GLY A 30 -3.16 -2.74 0.15
C GLY A 30 -4.20 -2.74 1.26
N SER A 31 -4.26 -1.66 2.04
CA SER A 31 -5.25 -1.51 3.14
C SER A 31 -6.71 -1.67 2.68
N ASN A 32 -7.02 -1.44 1.40
CA ASN A 32 -8.36 -1.58 0.82
C ASN A 32 -8.83 -3.02 0.72
N LEU A 33 -7.95 -4.00 0.96
CA LEU A 33 -8.36 -5.40 1.12
C LEU A 33 -9.24 -5.58 2.36
N SER A 34 -9.02 -4.81 3.43
CA SER A 34 -9.74 -4.96 4.69
C SER A 34 -11.08 -4.22 4.70
N ALA A 35 -12.11 -4.89 5.23
CA ALA A 35 -13.41 -4.29 5.53
C ALA A 35 -13.31 -3.04 6.41
N GLU A 36 -12.41 -3.06 7.40
CA GLU A 36 -12.18 -1.94 8.32
C GLU A 36 -11.86 -0.67 7.56
N THR A 37 -10.96 -0.77 6.58
CA THR A 37 -10.56 0.39 5.78
C THR A 37 -11.57 0.69 4.68
N PHE A 38 -11.92 -0.31 3.88
CA PHE A 38 -12.70 -0.11 2.66
C PHE A 38 -14.16 0.25 2.96
N LYS A 39 -14.83 -0.55 3.80
CA LYS A 39 -16.23 -0.33 4.18
C LYS A 39 -16.38 0.60 5.38
N GLY A 40 -15.47 0.51 6.35
CA GLY A 40 -15.52 1.28 7.59
C GLY A 40 -15.04 2.72 7.39
N ALA A 41 -13.73 2.91 7.37
CA ALA A 41 -13.11 4.22 7.34
C ALA A 41 -13.48 5.06 6.10
N ARG A 42 -13.67 4.42 4.94
CA ARG A 42 -14.05 5.10 3.68
C ARG A 42 -15.54 5.08 3.37
N GLY A 43 -16.33 4.24 4.04
CA GLY A 43 -17.76 4.14 3.77
C GLY A 43 -18.16 3.51 2.43
N ILE A 44 -17.22 2.86 1.72
CA ILE A 44 -17.48 2.30 0.39
C ILE A 44 -18.38 1.07 0.48
N LYS A 45 -19.34 0.97 -0.44
CA LYS A 45 -20.29 -0.14 -0.51
C LYS A 45 -20.07 -0.97 -1.77
N PRO A 46 -19.14 -1.94 -1.75
CA PRO A 46 -18.91 -2.80 -2.91
C PRO A 46 -20.17 -3.61 -3.26
N LEU A 47 -20.47 -3.70 -4.55
CA LEU A 47 -21.58 -4.44 -5.11
C LEU A 47 -21.27 -5.92 -5.25
N SER A 48 -20.02 -6.23 -5.60
CA SER A 48 -19.48 -7.58 -5.69
C SER A 48 -17.96 -7.56 -5.49
N ALA A 49 -17.36 -8.73 -5.26
CA ALA A 49 -15.92 -8.86 -5.14
C ALA A 49 -15.43 -10.17 -5.79
N VAL A 50 -14.22 -10.16 -6.35
CA VAL A 50 -13.57 -11.35 -6.90
C VAL A 50 -12.06 -11.30 -6.63
N ASN A 51 -11.50 -12.41 -6.17
CA ASN A 51 -10.06 -12.55 -5.98
C ASN A 51 -9.39 -12.66 -7.35
N VAL A 52 -8.28 -11.96 -7.55
CA VAL A 52 -7.61 -11.93 -8.85
C VAL A 52 -6.10 -12.06 -8.73
N HIS A 53 -5.52 -12.52 -9.82
CA HIS A 53 -4.09 -12.54 -10.07
C HIS A 53 -3.75 -11.59 -11.21
N VAL A 54 -2.72 -10.77 -11.01
CA VAL A 54 -2.18 -9.85 -12.02
C VAL A 54 -0.70 -10.19 -12.28
N PRO A 55 -0.39 -10.91 -13.37
CA PRO A 55 0.96 -11.38 -13.67
C PRO A 55 1.91 -10.29 -14.17
N ASN A 56 1.46 -9.05 -14.34
CA ASN A 56 2.32 -7.94 -14.79
C ASN A 56 2.61 -6.89 -13.71
N LEU A 57 2.09 -7.08 -12.49
CA LEU A 57 2.36 -6.21 -11.34
C LEU A 57 3.01 -6.98 -10.19
N ALA A 58 3.85 -6.32 -9.40
CA ALA A 58 4.36 -6.82 -8.13
C ALA A 58 3.94 -5.89 -6.98
N LEU A 59 3.59 -6.49 -5.84
CA LEU A 59 3.40 -5.76 -4.58
C LEU A 59 4.77 -5.25 -4.08
N THR A 60 4.80 -4.01 -3.63
CA THR A 60 5.97 -3.36 -3.03
C THR A 60 5.56 -2.58 -1.79
N PHE A 61 6.54 -2.23 -0.96
CA PHE A 61 6.33 -1.41 0.25
C PHE A 61 7.27 -0.20 0.21
N ASP A 62 7.13 0.61 -0.84
CA ASP A 62 8.03 1.72 -1.15
C ASP A 62 7.35 3.09 -1.14
N LEU A 63 6.03 3.14 -0.95
CA LEU A 63 5.35 4.40 -0.76
C LEU A 63 5.69 4.93 0.64
N SER A 64 6.31 6.11 0.69
CA SER A 64 6.75 6.71 1.94
C SER A 64 5.57 7.13 2.82
N GLY A 65 5.59 6.71 4.08
CA GLY A 65 4.68 7.20 5.10
C GLY A 65 5.37 8.21 6.03
N ILE A 66 5.31 7.95 7.34
CA ILE A 66 5.90 8.79 8.38
C ILE A 66 6.95 7.96 9.14
N PRO A 67 8.22 8.41 9.22
CA PRO A 67 9.26 7.74 9.98
C PRO A 67 8.85 7.45 11.43
N TYR A 68 9.42 6.38 12.00
CA TYR A 68 9.19 5.89 13.36
C TYR A 68 7.76 5.40 13.67
N THR A 69 6.81 5.51 12.76
CA THR A 69 5.40 5.12 13.01
C THR A 69 4.90 4.20 11.92
N GLU A 70 4.72 4.74 10.72
CA GLU A 70 4.28 4.01 9.54
C GLU A 70 5.22 4.33 8.39
N PRO A 71 6.41 3.71 8.35
CA PRO A 71 7.48 4.21 7.51
C PRO A 71 7.19 4.07 6.02
N CYS A 72 6.47 3.01 5.64
CA CYS A 72 6.02 2.80 4.28
C CYS A 72 4.68 2.08 4.19
N PHE A 73 4.05 2.26 3.03
CA PHE A 73 2.78 1.67 2.63
C PHE A 73 2.92 0.86 1.34
N ALA A 74 1.87 0.11 0.99
CA ALA A 74 1.84 -0.72 -0.19
C ALA A 74 1.79 0.13 -1.47
N ASN A 75 2.47 -0.36 -2.51
CA ASN A 75 2.43 0.18 -3.84
C ASN A 75 2.55 -0.97 -4.85
N THR A 76 2.31 -0.68 -6.12
CA THR A 76 2.55 -1.63 -7.22
C THR A 76 3.67 -1.12 -8.13
N LYS A 77 4.40 -2.06 -8.72
CA LYS A 77 5.31 -1.79 -9.83
C LYS A 77 5.03 -2.77 -10.97
N TYR A 78 5.25 -2.32 -12.20
CA TYR A 78 5.31 -3.23 -13.33
C TYR A 78 6.40 -4.28 -13.12
N ARG A 79 6.12 -5.51 -13.55
CA ARG A 79 7.09 -6.60 -13.60
C ARG A 79 6.95 -7.35 -14.90
N ASP A 80 8.03 -8.00 -15.30
CA ASP A 80 8.05 -8.96 -16.38
C ASP A 80 7.98 -10.37 -15.78
N PRO A 81 6.86 -11.10 -15.91
CA PRO A 81 6.72 -12.43 -15.34
C PRO A 81 7.75 -13.45 -15.86
N GLU A 82 8.30 -13.26 -17.05
CA GLU A 82 9.32 -14.15 -17.63
C GLU A 82 10.73 -13.91 -17.03
N ASN A 83 10.96 -12.72 -16.47
CA ASN A 83 12.29 -12.25 -16.07
C ASN A 83 12.37 -11.76 -14.60
N ASP A 84 11.42 -12.15 -13.73
CA ASP A 84 11.41 -11.79 -12.30
C ASP A 84 11.55 -13.03 -11.40
N PRO A 85 12.76 -13.63 -11.29
CA PRO A 85 12.97 -14.82 -10.48
C PRO A 85 12.85 -14.53 -8.97
N PRO A 86 12.47 -15.53 -8.15
CA PRO A 86 12.44 -15.38 -6.70
C PRO A 86 13.79 -14.88 -6.15
N LYS A 87 13.75 -13.75 -5.45
CA LYS A 87 14.95 -13.18 -4.83
C LYS A 87 15.31 -13.94 -3.55
N GLN A 88 16.58 -14.33 -3.43
CA GLN A 88 17.14 -14.79 -2.16
C GLN A 88 17.57 -13.56 -1.33
N SER A 89 16.58 -12.84 -0.80
CA SER A 89 16.80 -11.76 0.17
C SER A 89 16.61 -12.29 1.60
N ASP A 90 17.43 -11.80 2.54
CA ASP A 90 17.17 -11.98 3.98
C ASP A 90 15.78 -11.46 4.34
N TYR A 91 15.35 -10.35 3.73
CA TYR A 91 14.03 -9.82 3.98
C TYR A 91 12.98 -10.46 3.08
N HIS A 92 12.03 -11.16 3.70
CA HIS A 92 11.03 -11.99 3.04
C HIS A 92 10.07 -11.23 2.11
N LYS A 93 9.92 -9.91 2.26
CA LYS A 93 8.97 -9.12 1.45
C LYS A 93 9.26 -9.12 -0.06
N ASP A 94 10.50 -9.42 -0.45
CA ASP A 94 10.93 -9.46 -1.86
C ASP A 94 10.92 -10.89 -2.46
N ARG A 95 10.50 -11.90 -1.70
CA ARG A 95 10.54 -13.32 -2.14
C ARG A 95 9.35 -13.70 -3.04
N TRP A 96 8.27 -12.91 -2.98
CA TRP A 96 7.10 -13.15 -3.81
C TRP A 96 7.33 -12.66 -5.24
N HIS A 97 7.29 -13.60 -6.18
CA HIS A 97 7.61 -13.39 -7.60
C HIS A 97 6.44 -13.76 -8.53
N LYS A 98 5.40 -14.37 -7.98
CA LYS A 98 4.26 -14.86 -8.77
C LYS A 98 3.31 -13.75 -9.17
N GLY A 99 3.47 -12.55 -8.64
CA GLY A 99 2.69 -11.38 -9.03
C GLY A 99 1.61 -10.92 -8.11
N LEU A 100 1.03 -9.77 -8.40
CA LEU A 100 0.07 -9.15 -7.51
C LEU A 100 -1.15 -10.06 -7.37
N ILE A 101 -1.46 -10.40 -6.12
CA ILE A 101 -2.71 -11.02 -5.73
C ILE A 101 -3.50 -9.96 -4.99
N GLY A 102 -4.77 -9.84 -5.36
CA GLY A 102 -5.64 -8.81 -4.79
C GLY A 102 -7.10 -9.16 -4.98
N VAL A 103 -7.94 -8.17 -4.71
CA VAL A 103 -9.39 -8.27 -4.82
C VAL A 103 -9.87 -7.18 -5.73
N VAL A 104 -10.60 -7.55 -6.78
CA VAL A 104 -11.39 -6.59 -7.55
C VAL A 104 -12.72 -6.41 -6.85
N TYR A 105 -13.03 -5.19 -6.47
CA TYR A 105 -14.36 -4.75 -6.06
C TYR A 105 -15.09 -4.12 -7.24
N GLU A 106 -16.36 -4.48 -7.40
CA GLU A 106 -17.27 -3.70 -8.22
C GLU A 106 -17.88 -2.57 -7.35
N VAL A 107 -17.68 -1.33 -7.76
CA VAL A 107 -18.10 -0.15 -6.99
C VAL A 107 -18.89 0.82 -7.87
N THR A 108 -19.66 1.70 -7.24
CA THR A 108 -20.30 2.82 -7.95
C THR A 108 -19.27 3.88 -8.34
N PRO A 109 -19.53 4.73 -9.35
CA PRO A 109 -18.67 5.87 -9.65
C PRO A 109 -18.45 6.82 -8.47
N GLU A 110 -19.44 6.96 -7.58
CA GLU A 110 -19.36 7.76 -6.36
C GLU A 110 -18.37 7.17 -5.35
N ASP A 111 -18.48 5.87 -5.11
CA ASP A 111 -17.55 5.14 -4.24
C ASP A 111 -16.14 5.17 -4.81
N TYR A 112 -15.99 5.05 -6.14
CA TYR A 112 -14.69 5.12 -6.79
C TYR A 112 -14.05 6.50 -6.65
N ARG A 113 -14.81 7.60 -6.78
CA ARG A 113 -14.31 8.95 -6.48
C ARG A 113 -13.83 9.05 -5.03
N THR A 114 -14.52 8.42 -4.09
CA THR A 114 -14.08 8.33 -2.68
C THR A 114 -12.76 7.57 -2.53
N VAL A 115 -12.55 6.49 -3.28
CA VAL A 115 -11.25 5.79 -3.34
C VAL A 115 -10.15 6.75 -3.80
N ILE A 116 -10.32 7.42 -4.94
CA ILE A 116 -9.32 8.34 -5.50
C ILE A 116 -9.01 9.49 -4.53
N ALA A 117 -10.03 10.06 -3.90
CA ALA A 117 -9.89 11.15 -2.95
C ALA A 117 -9.03 10.75 -1.73
N THR A 118 -9.26 9.53 -1.22
CA THR A 118 -8.66 9.05 0.04
C THR A 118 -7.28 8.41 -0.13
N GLU A 119 -6.91 7.99 -1.33
CA GLU A 119 -5.59 7.43 -1.67
C GLU A 119 -4.54 8.51 -1.96
N GLY A 120 -4.87 9.78 -1.72
CA GLY A 120 -3.97 10.92 -1.92
C GLY A 120 -4.45 11.93 -2.97
N GLY A 121 -5.77 12.06 -3.15
CA GLY A 121 -6.41 13.10 -3.95
C GLY A 121 -6.02 13.11 -5.42
N GLY A 122 -5.65 11.95 -5.99
CA GLY A 122 -5.17 11.83 -7.38
C GLY A 122 -3.79 12.46 -7.65
N ALA A 123 -3.09 12.97 -6.65
CA ALA A 123 -1.79 13.64 -6.82
C ALA A 123 -0.59 12.67 -6.78
N SER A 124 -0.81 11.47 -6.28
CA SER A 124 0.26 10.53 -5.91
C SER A 124 0.19 9.29 -6.80
N TYR A 125 -0.95 8.62 -6.81
CA TYR A 125 -1.17 7.45 -7.66
C TYR A 125 -1.68 7.85 -9.04
N GLU A 126 -1.23 7.12 -10.05
CA GLU A 126 -1.84 7.04 -11.37
C GLU A 126 -2.89 5.94 -11.35
N ASP A 127 -4.04 6.26 -11.92
CA ASP A 127 -5.06 5.26 -12.22
C ASP A 127 -4.71 4.57 -13.53
N ILE A 128 -4.48 3.27 -13.46
CA ILE A 128 -4.12 2.42 -14.59
C ILE A 128 -5.11 1.27 -14.73
N LEU A 129 -5.38 0.87 -15.98
CA LEU A 129 -6.11 -0.35 -16.28
C LEU A 129 -5.14 -1.53 -16.39
N VAL A 130 -5.45 -2.61 -15.68
CA VAL A 130 -4.65 -3.84 -15.70
C VAL A 130 -5.49 -5.10 -15.96
N PRO A 131 -4.95 -6.08 -16.71
CA PRO A 131 -5.60 -7.36 -16.91
C PRO A 131 -5.55 -8.19 -15.62
N CYS A 132 -6.73 -8.60 -15.15
CA CYS A 132 -6.95 -9.38 -13.95
C CYS A 132 -7.47 -10.77 -14.32
N TYR A 133 -6.83 -11.81 -13.77
CA TYR A 133 -7.24 -13.20 -13.95
C TYR A 133 -8.00 -13.67 -12.69
N PRO A 134 -9.27 -14.09 -12.81
CA PRO A 134 -10.03 -14.57 -11.65
C PRO A 134 -9.36 -15.78 -10.98
N ILE A 135 -9.25 -15.74 -9.66
CA ILE A 135 -8.82 -16.86 -8.82
C ILE A 135 -10.07 -17.61 -8.34
N GLN A 136 -10.10 -18.91 -8.60
CA GLN A 136 -11.21 -19.76 -8.16
C GLN A 136 -11.27 -19.83 -6.62
N PRO A 137 -12.47 -19.80 -6.02
CA PRO A 137 -12.63 -19.95 -4.58
C PRO A 137 -11.97 -21.24 -4.06
N GLY A 138 -11.25 -21.14 -2.93
CA GLY A 138 -10.58 -22.28 -2.30
C GLY A 138 -9.24 -22.69 -2.93
N GLY A 139 -8.71 -21.92 -3.89
CA GLY A 139 -7.36 -22.12 -4.41
C GLY A 139 -6.30 -21.98 -3.32
N LYS A 140 -5.41 -22.96 -3.18
CA LYS A 140 -4.34 -22.95 -2.15
C LYS A 140 -3.04 -22.34 -2.66
N THR A 141 -2.69 -22.64 -3.90
CA THR A 141 -1.44 -22.24 -4.57
C THR A 141 -1.73 -21.23 -5.67
N VAL A 142 -0.75 -20.40 -5.97
CA VAL A 142 -0.78 -19.44 -7.08
C VAL A 142 0.10 -19.97 -8.21
N ASP A 143 -0.45 -20.07 -9.41
CA ASP A 143 0.33 -20.28 -10.62
C ASP A 143 0.93 -18.92 -11.07
N PRO A 144 2.25 -18.79 -11.29
CA PRO A 144 2.83 -17.57 -11.86
C PRO A 144 2.23 -17.15 -13.21
N HIS A 145 1.70 -18.11 -13.98
CA HIS A 145 1.13 -17.89 -15.31
C HIS A 145 -0.35 -18.28 -15.31
N PRO A 146 -1.26 -17.35 -14.98
CA PRO A 146 -2.67 -17.67 -14.86
C PRO A 146 -3.25 -18.03 -16.23
N SER A 147 -4.11 -19.04 -16.24
CA SER A 147 -4.87 -19.45 -17.42
C SER A 147 -6.25 -18.78 -17.45
N GLY A 148 -6.89 -18.79 -18.62
CA GLY A 148 -8.23 -18.22 -18.82
C GLY A 148 -8.21 -16.82 -19.42
N SER A 149 -9.41 -16.23 -19.56
CA SER A 149 -9.59 -14.90 -20.13
C SER A 149 -9.52 -13.84 -19.03
N PRO A 150 -8.61 -12.85 -19.12
CA PRO A 150 -8.57 -11.76 -18.17
C PRO A 150 -9.72 -10.77 -18.41
N PHE A 151 -10.03 -9.97 -17.40
CA PHE A 151 -10.87 -8.78 -17.50
C PHE A 151 -10.07 -7.55 -17.04
N GLN A 152 -10.51 -6.34 -17.42
CA GLN A 152 -9.79 -5.11 -17.07
C GLN A 152 -10.32 -4.53 -15.76
N ALA A 153 -9.42 -4.08 -14.88
CA ALA A 153 -9.78 -3.35 -13.67
C ALA A 153 -8.86 -2.15 -13.47
N HIS A 154 -9.41 -1.08 -12.89
CA HIS A 154 -8.67 0.08 -12.43
C HIS A 154 -7.86 -0.29 -11.19
N THR A 155 -6.61 0.16 -11.14
CA THR A 155 -5.80 0.09 -9.93
C THR A 155 -4.93 1.32 -9.80
N LEU A 156 -4.41 1.52 -8.61
CA LEU A 156 -3.57 2.65 -8.30
C LEU A 156 -2.11 2.23 -8.35
N LEU A 157 -1.29 3.00 -9.07
CA LEU A 157 0.15 2.79 -9.16
C LEU A 157 0.84 4.13 -9.04
N MET A 158 1.75 4.30 -8.08
CA MET A 158 2.62 5.47 -8.03
C MET A 158 3.82 5.16 -8.93
N PRO A 159 4.06 5.78 -10.10
CA PRO A 159 5.17 5.43 -10.98
C PRO A 159 6.55 5.83 -10.39
N PRO A 160 7.66 5.24 -10.87
CA PRO A 160 9.01 5.59 -10.43
C PRO A 160 9.35 7.07 -10.66
N GLU A 161 8.84 7.67 -11.73
CA GLU A 161 9.18 9.03 -12.15
C GLU A 161 8.72 10.12 -11.16
N LYS A 162 7.71 9.81 -10.32
CA LYS A 162 7.20 10.69 -9.24
C LYS A 162 7.99 10.52 -7.93
N ASN A 163 9.31 10.46 -8.07
CA ASN A 163 10.33 10.06 -7.07
C ASN A 163 10.25 10.70 -5.67
N PHE A 164 9.57 11.83 -5.46
CA PHE A 164 9.60 12.51 -4.15
C PHE A 164 8.89 11.76 -3.02
N LYS A 165 8.06 10.76 -3.34
CA LYS A 165 7.32 9.97 -2.34
C LYS A 165 7.76 8.50 -2.28
N ARG A 166 8.69 8.06 -3.13
CA ARG A 166 9.25 6.71 -3.06
C ARG A 166 10.56 6.75 -2.30
N ARG A 167 10.81 5.72 -1.47
CA ARG A 167 12.12 5.54 -0.84
C ARG A 167 13.12 5.06 -1.89
N THR A 168 14.37 5.52 -1.80
CA THR A 168 15.42 5.26 -2.79
C THR A 168 15.66 3.77 -3.01
N ASP A 169 15.58 2.97 -1.95
CA ASP A 169 15.56 1.52 -2.02
C ASP A 169 14.16 1.00 -1.66
N PRO A 170 13.37 0.54 -2.65
CA PRO A 170 12.04 -0.05 -2.43
C PRO A 170 12.03 -1.25 -1.47
N SER A 171 13.17 -1.93 -1.34
CA SER A 171 13.34 -3.11 -0.50
C SER A 171 13.85 -2.76 0.91
N TYR A 172 14.19 -1.51 1.20
CA TYR A 172 14.74 -1.12 2.50
C TYR A 172 13.71 -1.04 3.62
N ALA A 173 12.68 -0.18 3.44
CA ALA A 173 11.75 0.19 4.50
C ALA A 173 10.82 -0.96 4.91
N GLN A 174 10.45 -1.00 6.18
CA GLN A 174 9.53 -1.98 6.73
C GLN A 174 8.16 -1.35 6.99
N PRO A 175 7.05 -1.95 6.53
CA PRO A 175 5.72 -1.48 6.86
C PRO A 175 5.41 -1.67 8.35
N SER A 176 4.52 -0.86 8.91
CA SER A 176 4.13 -0.99 10.32
C SER A 176 3.36 -2.31 10.56
N ALA A 177 3.42 -2.83 11.78
CA ALA A 177 2.61 -3.99 12.17
C ALA A 177 1.11 -3.73 12.00
N ARG A 178 0.67 -2.51 12.31
CA ARG A 178 -0.72 -2.07 12.13
C ARG A 178 -1.14 -2.13 10.66
N TYR A 179 -0.31 -1.62 9.76
CA TYR A 179 -0.60 -1.60 8.33
C TYR A 179 -0.58 -3.00 7.72
N LEU A 180 0.39 -3.83 8.08
CA LEU A 180 0.41 -5.25 7.66
C LEU A 180 -0.83 -5.99 8.14
N LYS A 181 -1.30 -5.71 9.36
CA LYS A 181 -2.53 -6.30 9.87
C LYS A 181 -3.74 -6.01 8.97
N LEU A 182 -3.89 -4.78 8.46
CA LEU A 182 -4.96 -4.45 7.52
C LEU A 182 -4.88 -5.31 6.24
N ILE A 183 -3.67 -5.56 5.74
CA ILE A 183 -3.47 -6.39 4.54
C ILE A 183 -3.79 -7.85 4.85
N THR A 184 -3.29 -8.40 5.96
CA THR A 184 -3.50 -9.80 6.33
C THR A 184 -4.96 -10.07 6.70
N ASP A 185 -5.60 -9.20 7.48
CA ASP A 185 -7.03 -9.31 7.82
C ASP A 185 -7.87 -9.30 6.54
N GLY A 186 -7.61 -8.36 5.62
CA GLY A 186 -8.33 -8.30 4.35
C GLY A 186 -8.11 -9.53 3.47
N ALA A 187 -6.87 -10.04 3.44
CA ALA A 187 -6.55 -11.27 2.73
C ALA A 187 -7.29 -12.48 3.31
N GLU A 188 -7.43 -12.57 4.64
CA GLU A 188 -8.21 -13.60 5.33
C GLU A 188 -9.72 -13.46 5.08
N GLU A 189 -10.26 -12.24 5.20
CA GLU A 189 -11.67 -11.91 4.96
C GLU A 189 -12.12 -12.34 3.55
N HIS A 190 -11.21 -12.24 2.58
CA HIS A 190 -11.41 -12.64 1.19
C HIS A 190 -10.98 -14.06 0.86
N ALA A 191 -10.46 -14.83 1.84
CA ALA A 191 -9.92 -16.16 1.64
C ALA A 191 -8.94 -16.22 0.43
N LEU A 192 -8.00 -15.27 0.37
CA LEU A 192 -6.92 -15.29 -0.61
C LEU A 192 -6.11 -16.60 -0.49
N PRO A 193 -5.42 -17.03 -1.56
CA PRO A 193 -4.70 -18.31 -1.55
C PRO A 193 -3.77 -18.49 -0.35
N SER A 194 -3.79 -19.68 0.26
CA SER A 194 -3.01 -19.96 1.48
C SER A 194 -1.51 -19.75 1.28
N GLU A 195 -0.99 -20.01 0.08
CA GLU A 195 0.40 -19.70 -0.28
C GLU A 195 0.70 -18.19 -0.18
N TYR A 196 -0.22 -17.35 -0.65
CA TYR A 196 -0.06 -15.89 -0.60
C TYR A 196 -0.20 -15.36 0.84
N LEU A 197 -1.13 -15.88 1.62
CA LEU A 197 -1.24 -15.59 3.05
C LEU A 197 0.07 -15.95 3.77
N GLY A 198 0.65 -17.12 3.48
CA GLY A 198 1.94 -17.53 4.00
C GLY A 198 3.05 -16.53 3.68
N PHE A 199 3.08 -15.98 2.47
CA PHE A 199 3.99 -14.89 2.12
C PHE A 199 3.73 -13.63 2.96
N LEU A 200 2.48 -13.17 3.06
CA LEU A 200 2.13 -11.94 3.79
C LEU A 200 2.51 -12.00 5.27
N TYR A 201 2.24 -13.12 5.96
CA TYR A 201 2.63 -13.29 7.37
C TYR A 201 4.14 -13.32 7.60
N ASN A 202 4.91 -13.66 6.56
CA ASN A 202 6.37 -13.69 6.64
C ASN A 202 7.00 -12.30 6.48
N ILE A 203 6.22 -11.26 6.16
CA ILE A 203 6.71 -9.89 6.09
C ILE A 203 6.95 -9.37 7.51
N ARG A 204 8.23 -9.20 7.87
CA ARG A 204 8.63 -8.60 9.15
C ARG A 204 8.13 -7.15 9.25
N PRO A 205 7.37 -6.78 10.29
CA PRO A 205 6.96 -5.40 10.52
C PRO A 205 8.11 -4.53 11.06
N TYR A 206 8.01 -3.22 10.85
CA TYR A 206 8.83 -2.23 11.55
C TYR A 206 8.54 -2.25 13.05
N THR A 207 9.59 -2.28 13.86
CA THR A 207 9.51 -2.11 15.31
C THR A 207 10.62 -1.18 15.82
N ILE A 208 10.27 -0.34 16.81
CA ILE A 208 11.25 0.46 17.55
C ILE A 208 11.90 -0.46 18.58
N THR A 209 13.22 -0.61 18.51
CA THR A 209 13.99 -1.50 19.38
C THR A 209 14.82 -0.76 20.42
N THR A 210 15.08 0.54 20.21
CA THR A 210 15.96 1.34 21.08
C THR A 210 15.23 2.48 21.77
N ARG A 211 15.73 2.90 22.94
CA ARG A 211 15.25 4.09 23.66
C ARG A 211 15.49 5.37 22.85
N LYS A 212 16.58 5.40 22.08
CA LYS A 212 17.01 6.50 21.24
C LYS A 212 16.00 6.72 20.09
N GLN A 213 15.59 5.66 19.41
CA GLN A 213 14.51 5.69 18.42
C GLN A 213 13.18 6.11 19.04
N LYS A 214 12.87 5.64 20.27
CA LYS A 214 11.63 6.03 20.95
C LYS A 214 11.59 7.52 21.26
N MET A 215 12.70 8.10 21.71
CA MET A 215 12.83 9.55 21.90
C MET A 215 12.69 10.31 20.57
N GLY A 216 13.37 9.84 19.52
CA GLY A 216 13.25 10.38 18.17
C GLY A 216 11.81 10.39 17.67
N GLN A 217 11.08 9.29 17.85
CA GLN A 217 9.66 9.17 17.52
C GLN A 217 8.83 10.27 18.20
N VAL A 218 8.99 10.46 19.53
CA VAL A 218 8.21 11.44 20.28
C VAL A 218 8.49 12.86 19.79
N ILE A 219 9.76 13.22 19.62
CA ILE A 219 10.16 14.55 19.14
C ILE A 219 9.67 14.77 17.71
N PHE A 220 9.87 13.80 16.83
CA PHE A 220 9.49 13.89 15.42
C PHE A 220 7.98 14.03 15.28
N MET A 221 7.21 13.18 15.95
CA MET A 221 5.75 13.23 15.92
C MET A 221 5.21 14.51 16.56
N GLY A 222 5.79 14.97 17.66
CA GLY A 222 5.41 16.23 18.30
C GLY A 222 5.58 17.44 17.37
N ALA A 223 6.66 17.47 16.59
CA ALA A 223 6.92 18.55 15.64
C ALA A 223 6.07 18.45 14.36
N TRP A 224 5.97 17.26 13.76
CA TRP A 224 5.38 17.10 12.42
C TRP A 224 3.89 16.77 12.42
N MET A 225 3.38 16.05 13.42
CA MET A 225 1.99 15.57 13.39
C MET A 225 0.95 16.70 13.36
N PRO A 226 1.08 17.80 14.13
CA PRO A 226 0.14 18.92 14.04
C PRO A 226 0.10 19.54 12.62
N LEU A 227 1.27 19.66 11.97
CA LEU A 227 1.40 20.20 10.62
C LEU A 227 0.78 19.28 9.57
N ILE A 228 1.01 17.97 9.71
CA ILE A 228 0.38 16.94 8.87
C ILE A 228 -1.15 17.05 9.00
N MET A 229 -1.68 17.08 10.22
CA MET A 229 -3.12 17.16 10.46
C MET A 229 -3.73 18.44 9.87
N ALA A 230 -3.06 19.59 10.03
CA ALA A 230 -3.50 20.85 9.44
C ALA A 230 -3.50 20.78 7.90
N LEU A 231 -2.45 20.22 7.30
CA LEU A 231 -2.31 20.08 5.85
C LEU A 231 -3.39 19.17 5.25
N PHE A 232 -3.65 18.01 5.85
CA PHE A 232 -4.72 17.10 5.42
C PHE A 232 -6.12 17.70 5.68
N GLY A 233 -6.32 18.41 6.79
CA GLY A 233 -7.55 19.13 7.07
C GLY A 233 -7.85 20.18 6.01
N LEU A 234 -6.86 20.99 5.66
CA LEU A 234 -6.98 21.98 4.59
C LEU A 234 -7.22 21.33 3.22
N GLY A 235 -6.51 20.23 2.92
CA GLY A 235 -6.70 19.47 1.69
C GLY A 235 -8.15 18.99 1.54
N ARG A 236 -8.78 18.51 2.61
CA ARG A 236 -10.20 18.11 2.61
C ARG A 236 -11.15 19.29 2.38
N VAL A 237 -10.85 20.46 2.93
CA VAL A 237 -11.67 21.67 2.74
C VAL A 237 -11.57 22.19 1.30
N LEU A 238 -10.41 22.04 0.67
CA LEU A 238 -10.14 22.52 -0.69
C LEU A 238 -10.46 21.51 -1.79
N ALA A 239 -10.73 20.25 -1.44
CA ALA A 239 -11.06 19.22 -2.41
C ALA A 239 -12.35 19.57 -3.16
N ASP A 240 -12.37 19.33 -4.47
CA ASP A 240 -13.57 19.52 -5.28
C ASP A 240 -14.60 18.39 -5.04
N LYS A 241 -15.72 18.45 -5.74
CA LYS A 241 -16.79 17.44 -5.71
C LYS A 241 -16.34 16.03 -6.12
N ASP A 242 -15.24 15.94 -6.85
CA ASP A 242 -14.65 14.69 -7.32
C ASP A 242 -13.54 14.21 -6.35
N GLY A 243 -13.33 14.94 -5.24
CA GLY A 243 -12.34 14.66 -4.20
C GLY A 243 -10.90 14.99 -4.60
N LYS A 244 -10.72 15.69 -5.73
CA LYS A 244 -9.41 16.11 -6.21
C LYS A 244 -9.02 17.41 -5.51
N ILE A 245 -7.81 17.44 -4.96
CA ILE A 245 -7.24 18.66 -4.39
C ILE A 245 -6.67 19.56 -5.49
N PRO A 246 -6.65 20.90 -5.33
CA PRO A 246 -6.04 21.80 -6.30
C PRO A 246 -4.56 21.45 -6.55
N ASP A 247 -4.09 21.58 -7.79
CA ASP A 247 -2.73 21.16 -8.17
C ASP A 247 -1.63 21.91 -7.40
N TRP A 248 -1.86 23.18 -7.06
CA TRP A 248 -0.94 23.96 -6.21
C TRP A 248 -0.84 23.38 -4.80
N MET A 249 -1.95 22.86 -4.26
CA MET A 249 -1.99 22.23 -2.94
C MET A 249 -1.31 20.87 -2.99
N ALA A 250 -1.54 20.08 -4.04
CA ALA A 250 -0.81 18.83 -4.28
C ALA A 250 0.71 19.06 -4.33
N THR A 251 1.15 20.12 -5.01
CA THR A 251 2.56 20.52 -5.11
C THR A 251 3.12 20.94 -3.75
N LEU A 252 2.37 21.74 -2.98
CA LEU A 252 2.74 22.13 -1.61
C LEU A 252 2.87 20.90 -0.70
N MET A 253 1.93 19.96 -0.76
CA MET A 253 1.99 18.71 0.00
C MET A 253 3.22 17.88 -0.39
N GLY A 254 3.52 17.78 -1.69
CA GLY A 254 4.73 17.11 -2.17
C GLY A 254 6.01 17.73 -1.62
N PHE A 255 6.12 19.06 -1.64
CA PHE A 255 7.25 19.78 -1.05
C PHE A 255 7.34 19.59 0.47
N PHE A 256 6.22 19.65 1.19
CA PHE A 256 6.16 19.42 2.63
C PHE A 256 6.72 18.04 3.01
N PHE A 257 6.25 16.98 2.35
CA PHE A 257 6.74 15.62 2.61
C PHE A 257 8.22 15.46 2.24
N LYS A 258 8.69 16.13 1.19
CA LYS A 258 10.12 16.16 0.85
C LYS A 258 10.96 16.78 1.98
N VAL A 259 10.52 17.88 2.57
CA VAL A 259 11.22 18.51 3.72
C VAL A 259 11.18 17.61 4.95
N LEU A 260 10.03 17.00 5.24
CA LEU A 260 9.87 16.05 6.35
C LEU A 260 10.88 14.90 6.23
N TRP A 261 10.94 14.25 5.07
CA TRP A 261 11.86 13.15 4.83
C TRP A 261 13.32 13.59 4.79
N THR A 262 13.63 14.76 4.22
CA THR A 262 14.99 15.32 4.25
C THR A 262 15.45 15.58 5.70
N THR A 263 14.56 16.11 6.54
CA THR A 263 14.84 16.35 7.97
C THR A 263 15.09 15.03 8.69
N TYR A 264 14.30 14.00 8.37
CA TYR A 264 14.54 12.67 8.91
C TYR A 264 15.90 12.10 8.46
N ASP A 265 16.16 12.05 7.16
CA ASP A 265 17.36 11.41 6.60
C ASP A 265 18.65 12.10 7.05
N LYS A 266 18.64 13.44 7.16
CA LYS A 266 19.84 14.23 7.50
C LYS A 266 20.04 14.49 8.98
N ILE A 267 18.98 14.44 9.80
CA ILE A 267 19.05 14.82 11.22
C ILE A 267 18.58 13.68 12.11
N PHE A 268 17.35 13.20 11.93
CA PHE A 268 16.78 12.25 12.88
C PHE A 268 17.38 10.85 12.78
N LYS A 269 17.57 10.31 11.58
CA LYS A 269 18.17 8.98 11.41
C LYS A 269 19.58 8.90 12.04
N PRO A 270 20.52 9.84 11.78
CA PRO A 270 21.81 9.86 12.47
C PRO A 270 21.70 10.07 13.99
N MET A 271 20.83 10.99 14.42
CA MET A 271 20.76 11.40 15.83
C MET A 271 19.92 10.48 16.71
N PHE A 272 18.95 9.75 16.16
CA PHE A 272 17.98 8.96 16.92
C PHE A 272 17.91 7.48 16.48
N GLY A 273 18.55 7.11 15.39
CA GLY A 273 18.50 5.76 14.82
C GLY A 273 17.41 5.63 13.75
N ASP A 274 17.40 4.47 13.09
CA ASP A 274 16.57 4.20 11.91
C ASP A 274 15.06 4.20 12.22
N GLY A 275 14.32 5.06 11.54
CA GLY A 275 12.87 5.20 11.62
C GLY A 275 12.10 4.39 10.59
N GLU A 276 12.78 3.60 9.76
CA GLU A 276 12.21 2.84 8.65
C GLU A 276 12.46 1.34 8.73
N ARG A 277 13.51 0.94 9.44
CA ARG A 277 13.91 -0.45 9.59
C ARG A 277 14.24 -0.76 11.05
N THR A 278 13.82 -1.94 11.47
CA THR A 278 14.12 -2.50 12.78
C THR A 278 15.61 -2.76 12.86
N ILE A 279 16.27 -2.15 13.86
CA ILE A 279 17.70 -2.34 14.13
C ILE A 279 17.87 -3.61 14.96
N SER A 280 18.79 -4.48 14.56
CA SER A 280 19.12 -5.66 15.36
C SER A 280 19.99 -5.26 16.55
N LYS A 281 19.84 -5.94 17.69
CA LYS A 281 20.52 -5.56 18.95
C LYS A 281 22.06 -5.49 18.89
N GLY A 282 22.71 -5.98 17.82
CA GLY A 282 24.16 -5.93 17.63
C GLY A 282 24.68 -4.80 16.71
N GLU A 283 23.82 -4.17 15.91
CA GLU A 283 24.23 -3.12 14.96
C GLU A 283 24.49 -1.75 15.64
N ASP A 284 23.86 -1.50 16.79
CA ASP A 284 24.08 -0.26 17.56
C ASP A 284 25.49 -0.19 18.18
N ASP A 285 26.10 -1.34 18.51
CA ASP A 285 27.43 -1.40 19.15
C ASP A 285 28.57 -1.18 18.14
N GLU A 286 28.35 -1.47 16.85
CA GLU A 286 29.31 -1.25 15.76
C GLU A 286 29.26 0.20 15.24
N LEU A 287 28.08 0.77 15.00
CA LEU A 287 27.93 2.17 14.57
C LEU A 287 28.38 3.18 15.63
N GLY A 288 28.32 2.79 16.92
CA GLY A 288 28.86 3.56 18.03
C GLY A 288 30.39 3.50 18.18
N GLN A 289 31.06 2.57 17.49
CA GLN A 289 32.52 2.46 17.46
C GLN A 289 33.13 3.09 16.21
N GLU A 290 32.44 3.02 15.07
CA GLU A 290 32.92 3.62 13.80
C GLU A 290 32.97 5.15 13.83
N ASN A 291 32.08 5.80 14.61
CA ASN A 291 32.07 7.25 14.80
C ASN A 291 33.02 7.76 15.90
N ARG A 292 33.97 6.92 16.36
CA ARG A 292 34.93 7.25 17.43
C ARG A 292 36.40 7.32 17.00
N TRP A 293 36.68 7.39 15.69
CA TRP A 293 38.02 7.60 15.14
C TRP A 293 38.03 8.69 14.08
#